data_AF-A0AAD6KMR3-F1
#
_entry.id   AF-A0AAD6KMR3-F1
#
_cell.length_a   1.000
_cell.length_b   1.000
_cell.length_c   1.000
_cell.angle_alpha   90.00
_cell.angle_beta   90.00
_cell.angle_gamma   90.00
#
_symmetry.space_group_name_H-M   'P 1'
#
loop_
_entity.id
_entity.type
_entity.pdbx_description
1 polymer ?
#
loop_
_entity_poly.entity_id
_entity_poly.type
_entity_poly.pdbx_seq_one_letter_code
_entity_poly.pdbx_strand_id
1 'polypeptide(L)'
;MKKAELVFIPTPGISHLVSTVEVAKLLVDRDERLSITFLIMKINFDPKVDRFIDSKPNVKEEVSRLVSRSVSSPGSPTLAGFVLDMFCTSMIDVANEFGVPSYIFLTSGAAFLGLQFYVQVLHDEQKVDPY
;
A
#
# COMPACT_ATOMS: atom_id res chain seq x y z
N MET A 1 -6.97 9.77 23.18
CA MET A 1 -7.83 9.13 22.15
C MET A 1 -7.07 7.97 21.54
N LYS A 2 -7.74 6.89 21.12
CA LYS A 2 -7.08 5.77 20.42
C LYS A 2 -6.66 6.23 19.02
N LYS A 3 -5.41 6.00 18.62
CA LYS A 3 -4.92 6.39 17.29
C LYS A 3 -5.47 5.47 16.20
N ALA A 4 -5.60 5.99 14.99
CA ALA A 4 -5.86 5.23 13.77
C ALA A 4 -4.52 4.84 13.14
N GLU A 5 -4.31 3.54 12.88
CA GLU A 5 -3.11 3.00 12.26
C GLU A 5 -3.31 2.82 10.76
N LEU A 6 -2.43 3.44 9.98
CA LEU A 6 -2.35 3.24 8.54
C LEU A 6 -1.12 2.39 8.22
N VAL A 7 -1.32 1.33 7.44
CA VAL A 7 -0.23 0.47 6.96
C VAL A 7 0.17 0.92 5.56
N PHE A 8 1.40 1.39 5.41
CA PHE A 8 1.96 1.85 4.15
C PHE A 8 2.78 0.73 3.49
N ILE A 9 2.47 0.42 2.22
CA ILE A 9 3.17 -0.59 1.42
C ILE A 9 3.70 0.08 0.13
N PRO A 10 4.90 0.68 0.18
CA PRO A 10 5.51 1.28 -1.00
C PRO A 10 6.07 0.22 -1.94
N THR A 11 6.18 0.55 -3.23
CA THR A 11 6.97 -0.23 -4.17
C THR A 11 8.44 -0.12 -3.78
N PRO A 12 9.20 -1.23 -3.79
CA PRO A 12 10.59 -1.20 -3.39
C PRO A 12 11.45 -0.55 -4.50
N GLY A 13 11.67 0.75 -4.35
CA GLY A 13 12.51 1.62 -5.18
C GLY A 13 12.72 2.95 -4.47
N ILE A 14 13.92 3.54 -4.60
CA ILE A 14 14.31 4.73 -3.82
C ILE A 14 13.34 5.90 -4.04
N SER A 15 12.97 6.18 -5.29
CA SER A 15 12.04 7.27 -5.64
C SER A 15 10.64 7.07 -5.05
N HIS A 16 10.15 5.83 -5.03
CA HIS A 16 8.85 5.49 -4.46
C HIS A 16 8.85 5.62 -2.94
N LEU A 17 9.89 5.11 -2.29
CA LEU A 17 9.99 5.11 -0.85
C LEU A 17 10.12 6.52 -0.27
N VAL A 18 10.99 7.37 -0.84
CA VAL A 18 11.20 8.74 -0.35
C VAL A 18 9.90 9.53 -0.39
N SER A 19 9.21 9.53 -1.55
CA SER A 19 7.95 10.25 -1.73
C SER A 19 6.87 9.76 -0.76
N THR A 20 6.80 8.44 -0.56
CA THR A 20 5.83 7.83 0.37
C THR A 20 6.11 8.22 1.82
N VAL A 21 7.39 8.27 2.22
CA VAL A 21 7.80 8.70 3.56
C VAL A 21 7.49 10.18 3.80
N GLU A 22 7.67 11.04 2.80
CA GLU A 22 7.32 12.46 2.90
C GLU A 22 5.82 12.66 3.14
N VAL A 23 4.97 11.94 2.39
CA VAL A 23 3.52 11.95 2.63
C VAL A 23 3.17 11.46 4.02
N ALA A 24 3.78 10.35 4.48
CA ALA A 24 3.54 9.83 5.82
C ALA A 24 3.90 10.85 6.91
N LYS A 25 5.04 11.56 6.78
CA LYS A 25 5.45 12.63 7.70
C LYS A 25 4.40 13.74 7.75
N LEU A 26 3.98 14.23 6.58
CA LEU A 26 2.96 15.27 6.49
C LEU A 26 1.63 14.86 7.13
N LEU A 27 1.24 13.58 7.01
CA LEU A 27 0.02 13.07 7.63
C LEU A 27 0.11 13.03 9.16
N VAL A 28 1.20 12.51 9.73
CA VAL A 28 1.36 12.45 11.19
C VAL A 28 1.60 13.82 11.82
N ASP A 29 2.22 14.75 11.09
CA ASP A 29 2.39 16.13 11.53
C ASP A 29 1.06 16.90 11.54
N ARG A 30 0.14 16.53 10.63
CA ARG A 30 -1.15 17.19 10.47
C ARG A 30 -2.25 16.65 11.38
N ASP A 31 -2.20 15.37 11.74
CA ASP A 31 -3.19 14.74 12.63
C ASP A 31 -2.51 13.79 13.63
N GLU A 32 -2.43 14.23 14.88
CA GLU A 32 -1.85 13.48 16.00
C GLU A 32 -2.53 12.13 16.28
N ARG A 33 -3.76 11.95 15.77
CA ARG A 33 -4.54 10.72 15.90
C ARG A 33 -4.09 9.66 14.91
N LEU A 34 -3.20 9.97 13.97
CA LEU A 34 -2.63 9.00 13.04
C LEU A 34 -1.38 8.33 13.62
N SER A 35 -1.24 7.06 13.31
CA SER A 35 -0.05 6.24 13.49
C SER A 35 0.24 5.55 12.16
N ILE A 36 1.50 5.49 11.74
CA ILE A 36 1.86 4.91 10.44
C ILE A 36 2.88 3.81 10.64
N THR A 37 2.64 2.67 10.00
CA THR A 37 3.54 1.52 9.98
C THR A 37 3.91 1.23 8.52
N PHE A 38 5.21 1.13 8.23
CA PHE A 38 5.71 0.78 6.89
C PHE A 38 6.01 -0.70 6.79
N LEU A 39 5.46 -1.37 5.77
CA LEU A 39 5.83 -2.74 5.40
C LEU A 39 6.60 -2.70 4.07
N ILE A 40 7.92 -2.74 4.17
CA ILE A 40 8.81 -2.69 3.01
C ILE A 40 9.13 -4.13 2.57
N MET A 41 8.70 -4.48 1.36
CA MET A 41 9.01 -5.78 0.77
C MET A 41 10.47 -5.87 0.33
N LYS A 42 11.08 -7.05 0.48
CA LYS A 42 12.44 -7.30 0.02
C LYS A 42 12.53 -7.24 -1.51
N ILE A 43 13.62 -6.67 -2.00
CA ILE A 43 13.97 -6.73 -3.41
C ILE A 43 14.64 -8.06 -3.72
N ASN A 44 13.88 -9.03 -4.21
CA ASN A 44 14.43 -10.23 -4.80
C ASN A 44 14.36 -10.09 -6.33
N PHE A 45 15.52 -10.09 -6.99
CA PHE A 45 15.63 -10.05 -8.45
C PHE A 45 15.45 -11.44 -9.09
N ASP A 46 14.48 -12.22 -8.60
CA ASP A 46 14.17 -13.51 -9.22
C ASP A 46 13.33 -13.28 -10.49
N PRO A 47 13.73 -13.80 -11.65
CA PRO A 47 13.02 -13.61 -12.92
C PRO A 47 11.68 -14.34 -13.03
N LYS A 48 11.26 -15.13 -12.02
CA LYS A 48 9.95 -15.80 -12.02
C LYS A 48 9.15 -15.46 -10.76
N VAL A 49 7.86 -15.18 -10.97
CA VAL A 49 6.77 -14.94 -10.00
C VAL A 49 6.56 -13.49 -9.55
N ASP A 50 5.28 -13.10 -9.55
CA ASP A 50 4.76 -11.85 -8.98
C ASP A 50 5.22 -11.69 -7.52
N ARG A 51 6.27 -10.89 -7.33
CA ARG A 51 6.94 -10.63 -6.04
C ARG A 51 5.98 -10.20 -4.92
N PHE A 52 4.84 -9.64 -5.29
CA PHE A 52 3.80 -9.22 -4.37
C PHE A 52 2.84 -10.35 -3.98
N ILE A 53 2.60 -11.33 -4.85
CA ILE A 53 1.76 -12.49 -4.53
C ILE A 53 2.45 -13.34 -3.46
N ASP A 54 3.75 -13.57 -3.61
CA ASP A 54 4.54 -14.35 -2.65
C ASP A 54 4.67 -13.67 -1.28
N SER A 55 4.58 -12.34 -1.22
CA SER A 55 4.68 -11.59 0.03
C SER A 55 3.33 -11.45 0.76
N LYS A 56 2.20 -11.74 0.12
CA LYS A 56 0.85 -11.64 0.73
C LYS A 56 0.74 -12.35 2.08
N PRO A 57 1.19 -13.62 2.25
CA PRO A 57 1.06 -14.31 3.53
C PRO A 57 1.84 -13.61 4.65
N ASN A 58 3.05 -13.12 4.34
CA ASN A 58 3.90 -12.42 5.29
C ASN A 58 3.30 -11.07 5.72
N VAL A 59 2.72 -10.33 4.76
CA VAL A 59 2.03 -9.06 5.05
C VAL A 59 0.83 -9.34 5.95
N LYS A 60 0.01 -10.35 5.63
CA LYS A 60 -1.14 -10.73 6.43
C LYS A 60 -0.76 -11.15 7.85
N GLU A 61 0.28 -11.95 8.01
CA GLU A 61 0.77 -12.37 9.33
C GLU A 61 1.22 -11.17 10.17
N GLU A 62 2.01 -10.27 9.58
CA GLU A 62 2.50 -9.10 10.30
C GLU A 62 1.36 -8.15 10.69
N VAL A 63 0.38 -7.91 9.80
CA VAL A 63 -0.80 -7.10 10.12
C VAL A 63 -1.65 -7.77 11.19
N SER A 64 -1.82 -9.09 11.15
CA SER A 64 -2.55 -9.84 12.20
C SER A 64 -1.87 -9.67 13.57
N ARG A 65 -0.54 -9.63 13.58
CA ARG A 65 0.25 -9.39 14.79
C ARG A 65 0.07 -7.97 15.32
N LEU A 66 0.05 -6.97 14.43
CA LEU A 66 -0.25 -5.58 14.79
C LEU A 66 -1.65 -5.46 15.42
N VAL A 67 -2.66 -6.02 14.76
CA VAL A 67 -4.04 -6.02 15.26
C VAL A 67 -4.14 -6.71 16.62
N SER A 68 -3.50 -7.87 16.79
CA SER A 68 -3.51 -8.62 18.05
C SER A 68 -2.88 -7.81 19.20
N ARG A 69 -1.73 -7.17 18.96
CA ARG A 69 -1.08 -6.27 19.93
C ARG A 69 -1.97 -5.10 20.33
N SER A 70 -2.71 -4.57 19.35
CA SER A 70 -3.60 -3.44 19.56
C SER A 70 -4.86 -3.78 20.36
N VAL A 71 -5.30 -5.04 20.34
CA VAL A 71 -6.37 -5.56 21.19
C VAL A 71 -5.87 -5.81 22.61
N SER A 72 -4.66 -6.31 22.79
CA SER A 72 -4.10 -6.67 24.10
C SER A 72 -3.69 -5.47 24.97
N SER A 73 -3.47 -4.28 24.38
CA SER A 73 -2.98 -3.10 25.11
C SER A 73 -3.96 -1.92 24.98
N PRO A 74 -4.59 -1.49 26.09
CA PRO A 74 -5.47 -0.32 26.10
C PRO A 74 -4.68 0.94 25.70
N GLY A 75 -5.05 1.54 24.57
CA GLY A 75 -4.41 2.75 24.04
C GLY A 75 -3.54 2.56 22.79
N SER A 76 -3.27 1.31 22.40
CA SER A 76 -2.60 1.03 21.13
C SER A 76 -3.43 1.47 19.91
N PRO A 77 -2.82 1.83 18.78
CA PRO A 77 -3.53 2.22 17.57
C PRO A 77 -4.47 1.14 17.02
N THR A 78 -5.63 1.49 16.45
CA THR A 78 -6.49 0.54 15.72
C THR A 78 -6.18 0.60 14.23
N LEU A 79 -6.00 -0.56 13.58
CA LEU A 79 -5.89 -0.63 12.12
C LEU A 79 -7.07 0.07 11.44
N ALA A 80 -6.78 1.05 10.60
CA ALA A 80 -7.77 1.92 9.97
C ALA A 80 -7.73 1.87 8.43
N GLY A 81 -6.65 1.38 7.84
CA GLY A 81 -6.55 1.23 6.39
C GLY A 81 -5.14 1.01 5.87
N PHE A 82 -5.07 0.77 4.58
CA PHE A 82 -3.83 0.55 3.85
C PHE A 82 -3.58 1.70 2.88
N VAL A 83 -2.33 2.15 2.79
CA VAL A 83 -1.88 3.07 1.74
C VAL A 83 -0.88 2.34 0.86
N LEU A 84 -1.27 2.10 -0.38
CA LEU A 84 -0.58 1.22 -1.31
C LEU A 84 0.02 2.03 -2.45
N ASP A 85 1.23 1.67 -2.87
CA ASP A 85 1.74 2.12 -4.16
C ASP A 85 0.96 1.46 -5.31
N MET A 86 0.91 2.10 -6.48
CA MET A 86 0.16 1.59 -7.64
C MET A 86 0.62 0.18 -8.09
N PHE A 87 1.87 -0.21 -7.88
CA PHE A 87 2.32 -1.57 -8.21
C PHE A 87 2.04 -2.60 -7.09
N CYS A 88 1.55 -2.14 -5.93
CA CYS A 88 1.23 -2.98 -4.77
C CYS A 88 -0.27 -3.30 -4.65
N THR A 89 -1.06 -3.13 -5.71
CA THR A 89 -2.54 -3.30 -5.69
C THR A 89 -2.98 -4.71 -5.31
N SER A 90 -2.13 -5.71 -5.48
CA SER A 90 -2.40 -7.07 -5.02
C SER A 90 -2.63 -7.14 -3.49
N MET A 91 -2.16 -6.17 -2.71
CA MET A 91 -2.39 -6.08 -1.26
C MET A 91 -3.80 -5.58 -0.88
N ILE A 92 -4.61 -5.16 -1.85
CA ILE A 92 -6.02 -4.81 -1.61
C ILE A 92 -6.78 -6.02 -1.05
N ASP A 93 -6.48 -7.22 -1.55
CA ASP A 93 -7.10 -8.46 -1.04
C ASP A 93 -6.82 -8.65 0.45
N VAL A 94 -5.58 -8.37 0.88
CA VAL A 94 -5.19 -8.46 2.29
C VAL A 94 -5.96 -7.45 3.13
N ALA A 95 -6.09 -6.20 2.68
CA ALA A 95 -6.86 -5.16 3.38
C ALA A 95 -8.35 -5.54 3.52
N ASN A 96 -8.93 -6.13 2.46
CA ASN A 96 -10.31 -6.61 2.46
C ASN A 96 -10.53 -7.71 3.51
N GLU A 97 -9.57 -8.61 3.73
CA GLU A 97 -9.65 -9.63 4.77
C GLU A 97 -9.72 -9.04 6.19
N PHE A 98 -9.12 -7.86 6.41
CA PHE A 98 -9.22 -7.12 7.67
C PHE A 98 -10.42 -6.15 7.73
N GLY A 99 -11.20 -6.05 6.65
CA GLY A 99 -12.38 -5.18 6.57
C GLY A 99 -12.07 -3.68 6.60
N VAL A 100 -10.87 -3.28 6.16
CA VAL A 100 -10.42 -1.87 6.17
C VAL A 100 -10.20 -1.34 4.75
N PRO A 101 -10.38 -0.02 4.51
CA PRO A 101 -10.20 0.56 3.18
C PRO A 101 -8.74 0.53 2.70
N SER A 102 -8.57 0.54 1.38
CA SER A 102 -7.29 0.73 0.69
C SER A 102 -7.27 2.07 -0.05
N TYR A 103 -6.17 2.80 0.06
CA TYR A 103 -5.90 4.05 -0.65
C TYR A 103 -4.68 3.87 -1.55
N ILE A 104 -4.79 4.25 -2.82
CA ILE A 104 -3.66 4.18 -3.75
C ILE A 104 -2.93 5.51 -3.75
N PHE A 105 -1.63 5.48 -3.44
CA PHE A 105 -0.72 6.60 -3.58
C PHE A 105 0.11 6.43 -4.85
N LEU A 106 -0.06 7.36 -5.80
CA LEU A 106 0.74 7.42 -7.01
C LEU A 106 1.92 8.36 -6.79
N THR A 107 3.13 7.80 -6.82
CA THR A 107 4.39 8.56 -6.68
C THR A 107 4.75 9.33 -7.96
N SER A 108 4.13 8.97 -9.09
CA SER A 108 4.27 9.62 -10.39
C SER A 108 3.31 10.81 -10.57
N GLY A 109 3.62 11.68 -11.53
CA GLY A 109 2.75 12.81 -11.89
C GLY A 109 1.45 12.38 -12.59
N ALA A 110 0.44 13.27 -12.57
CA ALA A 110 -0.90 13.02 -13.14
C ALA A 110 -0.88 12.68 -14.65
N ALA A 111 0.11 13.17 -15.41
CA ALA A 111 0.27 12.83 -16.83
C ALA A 111 0.54 11.33 -17.04
N PHE A 112 1.30 10.70 -16.14
CA PHE A 112 1.57 9.25 -16.21
C PHE A 112 0.30 8.45 -15.92
N LEU A 113 -0.52 8.89 -14.96
CA LEU A 113 -1.84 8.29 -14.72
C LEU A 113 -2.76 8.44 -15.94
N GLY A 114 -2.77 9.62 -16.56
CA GLY A 114 -3.50 9.86 -17.81
C GLY A 114 -3.06 8.93 -18.93
N LEU A 115 -1.75 8.69 -19.07
CA LEU A 115 -1.22 7.72 -20.02
C LEU A 115 -1.67 6.29 -19.71
N GLN A 116 -1.66 5.86 -18.44
CA GLN A 116 -2.14 4.52 -18.07
C GLN A 116 -3.62 4.33 -18.39
N PHE A 117 -4.46 5.31 -18.09
CA PHE A 117 -5.87 5.26 -18.48
C PHE A 117 -6.05 5.26 -19.99
N TYR A 118 -5.24 6.02 -20.72
CA TYR A 118 -5.27 6.00 -22.18
C TYR A 118 -4.92 4.62 -22.75
N VAL A 119 -3.88 3.97 -22.22
CA VAL A 119 -3.53 2.59 -22.62
C VAL A 119 -4.65 1.60 -22.31
N GLN A 120 -5.33 1.74 -21.16
CA GLN A 120 -6.51 0.92 -20.85
C GLN A 120 -7.65 1.12 -21.87
N VAL A 121 -7.96 2.37 -22.25
CA VAL A 121 -8.97 2.66 -23.28
C VAL A 121 -8.60 2.03 -24.63
N LEU A 122 -7.33 2.11 -25.04
CA LEU A 122 -6.87 1.46 -26.27
C LEU A 122 -7.08 -0.06 -26.23
N HIS A 123 -6.75 -0.69 -25.10
CA HIS A 123 -6.93 -2.13 -24.93
C HIS A 123 -8.42 -2.52 -24.97
N ASP A 124 -9.27 -1.82 -24.20
CA ASP A 124 -10.66 -2.21 -23.99
C ASP A 124 -11.56 -1.85 -25.18
N GLU A 125 -11.39 -0.66 -25.75
CA GLU A 125 -12.25 -0.16 -26.82
C GLU A 125 -11.69 -0.50 -28.21
N GLN A 126 -10.38 -0.46 -28.38
CA GLN A 126 -9.75 -0.62 -29.69
C GLN A 126 -9.19 -2.04 -29.90
N LYS A 127 -9.25 -2.92 -28.89
CA LYS A 127 -8.73 -4.30 -28.91
C LYS A 127 -7.28 -4.38 -29.38
N VAL A 128 -6.52 -3.31 -29.15
CA VAL A 128 -5.09 -3.30 -29.43
C VAL A 128 -4.44 -3.99 -28.25
N ASP A 129 -3.88 -5.19 -28.49
CA ASP A 129 -3.04 -5.85 -27.49
C ASP A 129 -1.70 -5.11 -27.42
N PRO A 130 -1.34 -4.52 -26.26
CA PRO A 130 -0.05 -3.86 -26.12
C PRO A 130 1.13 -4.84 -25.97
N TYR A 131 0.90 -6.17 -26.06
CA TYR A 131 1.92 -7.22 -25.92
C TYR A 131 1.98 -8.19 -27.10
#